data_AF-A0A4R5EMY2-F1
#
_entry.id   AF-A0A4R5EMY2-F1
#
_cell.length_a   1.000
_cell.length_b   1.000
_cell.length_c   1.000
_cell.angle_alpha   90.00
_cell.angle_beta   90.00
_cell.angle_gamma   90.00
#
_symmetry.space_group_name_H-M   'P 1'
#
loop_
_entity.id
_entity.type
_entity.pdbx_description
1 polymer ?
#
loop_
_entity_poly.entity_id
_entity_poly.type
_entity_poly.pdbx_seq_one_letter_code
_entity_poly.pdbx_strand_id
1 'polypeptide(L)' 'MSCEHLICARCSNPVVEGRCPICREARSELHRHGPFTSPALVLAGLVALLFVALVLQRAYG' A
#
# COMPACT_ATOMS: atom_id res chain seq x y z
N MET A 1 -5.47 0.58 12.57
CA MET A 1 -6.79 -0.10 12.55
C MET A 1 -6.67 -1.26 11.58
N SER A 2 -6.40 -2.44 12.13
CA SER A 2 -6.04 -3.66 11.42
C SER A 2 -7.27 -4.25 10.72
N CYS A 3 -7.26 -4.24 9.40
CA CYS A 3 -8.40 -4.62 8.56
C CYS A 3 -8.60 -6.14 8.47
N GLU A 4 -7.71 -6.90 9.11
CA GLU A 4 -7.74 -8.35 9.20
C GLU A 4 -8.91 -8.92 10.03
N HIS A 5 -9.67 -8.09 10.76
CA HIS A 5 -10.80 -8.53 11.60
C HIS A 5 -12.19 -8.04 11.16
N LEU A 6 -12.33 -7.32 10.04
CA LEU A 6 -13.66 -6.93 9.57
C LEU A 6 -14.38 -8.14 8.97
N ILE A 7 -15.45 -8.58 9.63
CA ILE A 7 -16.34 -9.64 9.18
C ILE A 7 -17.56 -9.00 8.50
N CYS A 8 -17.89 -9.45 7.29
CA CYS A 8 -19.08 -8.95 6.59
C CYS A 8 -20.35 -9.55 7.18
N ALA A 9 -21.31 -8.71 7.62
CA ALA A 9 -22.60 -9.17 8.15
C ALA A 9 -23.48 -9.93 7.13
N ARG A 10 -23.21 -9.81 5.82
CA ARG A 10 -23.99 -10.48 4.77
C ARG A 10 -23.50 -11.90 4.49
N CYS A 11 -22.19 -12.11 4.43
CA CYS A 11 -21.62 -13.41 4.12
C CYS A 11 -20.94 -14.08 5.31
N SER A 12 -20.86 -13.43 6.48
CA SER A 12 -20.21 -13.91 7.70
C SER A 12 -18.76 -14.34 7.51
N ASN A 13 -18.08 -13.74 6.54
CA ASN A 13 -16.69 -14.03 6.22
C ASN A 13 -15.85 -12.76 6.22
N PRO A 14 -14.52 -12.88 6.36
CA PRO A 14 -13.68 -11.71 6.40
C PRO A 14 -13.76 -10.94 5.08
N VAL A 15 -13.76 -9.61 5.18
CA VAL A 15 -13.89 -8.71 4.02
C VAL A 15 -12.67 -8.85 3.11
N VAL A 16 -11.52 -9.25 3.67
CA VAL A 16 -10.27 -9.45 2.93
C VAL A 16 -10.36 -10.58 1.90
N GLU A 17 -11.20 -11.62 2.05
CA GLU A 17 -11.34 -12.66 1.01
C GLU A 17 -12.21 -12.22 -0.18
N GLY A 18 -13.05 -11.19 -0.06
CA GLY A 18 -13.83 -10.65 -1.19
C GLY A 18 -14.85 -11.63 -1.79
N ARG A 19 -15.46 -12.51 -0.98
CA ARG A 19 -16.41 -13.55 -1.45
C ARG A 19 -17.78 -13.03 -1.90
N CYS A 20 -18.17 -11.85 -1.44
CA CYS A 20 -19.47 -11.23 -1.75
C CYS A 20 -19.29 -9.88 -2.48
N PRO A 21 -20.30 -9.36 -3.23
CA PRO A 21 -20.17 -8.07 -3.92
C PRO A 21 -19.89 -6.91 -2.96
N ILE A 22 -20.60 -6.85 -1.83
CA ILE A 22 -20.37 -5.86 -0.77
C ILE A 22 -18.94 -5.95 -0.20
N CYS A 23 -18.45 -7.17 -0.03
CA CYS A 23 -17.10 -7.44 0.47
C CYS A 23 -16.04 -6.95 -0.51
N ARG A 24 -16.26 -7.14 -1.82
CA ARG A 24 -15.35 -6.65 -2.87
C ARG A 24 -15.32 -5.13 -2.94
N GLU A 25 -16.46 -4.49 -2.76
CA GLU A 25 -16.58 -3.04 -2.77
C GLU A 25 -15.92 -2.42 -1.53
N ALA A 26 -16.18 -2.96 -0.34
CA ALA A 26 -15.49 -2.55 0.88
C ALA A 26 -13.97 -2.81 0.80
N ARG A 27 -13.55 -3.93 0.20
CA ARG A 27 -12.12 -4.24 -0.02
C ARG A 27 -11.49 -3.26 -1.01
N SER A 28 -12.17 -2.90 -2.08
CA SER A 28 -11.65 -1.97 -3.09
C SER A 28 -11.53 -0.55 -2.54
N GLU A 29 -12.47 -0.13 -1.68
CA GLU A 29 -12.42 1.15 -0.97
C GLU A 29 -11.30 1.21 0.08
N LEU A 30 -11.04 0.09 0.76
CA LEU A 30 -9.91 -0.03 1.66
C LEU A 30 -8.56 -0.05 0.90
N HIS A 31 -8.46 -0.82 -0.19
CA HIS A 31 -7.29 -0.80 -1.07
C HIS A 31 -7.09 0.55 -1.77
N ARG A 32 -8.12 1.40 -1.85
CA ARG A 32 -8.01 2.77 -2.34
C ARG A 32 -7.35 3.71 -1.32
N HIS A 33 -7.37 3.38 -0.02
CA HIS A 33 -6.74 4.16 1.05
C HIS A 33 -5.30 3.74 1.41
N GLY A 34 -4.80 2.65 0.85
CA GLY A 34 -3.37 2.38 0.81
C GLY A 34 -2.85 2.83 -0.54
N PRO A 35 -2.21 4.01 -0.69
CA PRO A 35 -1.48 4.27 -1.92
C PRO A 35 -0.54 3.09 -2.12
N PHE A 36 -0.43 2.68 -3.38
CA PHE A 36 0.46 1.65 -3.91
C PHE A 36 1.95 2.01 -3.72
N THR A 37 2.34 2.55 -2.56
CA THR A 37 3.71 2.48 -2.09
C THR A 37 3.92 1.06 -1.62
N SER A 38 4.03 0.14 -2.58
CA SER A 38 4.74 -1.10 -2.33
C SER A 38 6.04 -0.70 -1.62
N PRO A 39 6.45 -1.40 -0.55
CA PRO A 39 7.69 -1.09 0.15
C PRO A 39 8.87 -0.95 -0.83
N ALA A 40 8.82 -1.69 -1.94
CA ALA A 40 9.75 -1.59 -3.06
C ALA A 40 9.78 -0.22 -3.76
N LEU A 41 8.65 0.43 -4.02
CA LEU A 41 8.63 1.77 -4.63
C LEU A 41 9.23 2.83 -3.68
N VAL A 42 8.93 2.74 -2.38
CA VAL A 42 9.52 3.64 -1.37
C VAL A 42 11.03 3.45 -1.32
N LEU A 43 11.49 2.19 -1.30
CA LEU A 43 12.91 1.86 -1.30
C LEU A 43 13.61 2.35 -2.57
N ALA A 44 12.99 2.17 -3.73
CA ALA A 44 13.53 2.65 -5.01
C ALA A 44 13.68 4.18 -5.05
N GLY A 45 12.67 4.91 -4.55
CA GLY A 45 12.72 6.37 -4.44
C GLY A 45 13.84 6.86 -3.51
N LEU A 46 14.01 6.20 -2.34
CA LEU A 46 15.09 6.49 -1.41
C LEU A 46 16.48 6.26 -2.03
N VAL A 47 16.67 5.13 -2.71
CA VAL A 47 17.95 4.81 -3.39
C VAL A 47 18.26 5.83 -4.47
N ALA A 48 17.27 6.23 -5.28
CA ALA A 48 17.45 7.23 -6.33
C ALA A 48 17.88 8.59 -5.74
N LEU A 49 17.23 9.05 -4.67
CA LEU A 49 17.59 10.28 -3.96
C LEU A 49 19.01 10.22 -3.39
N LEU A 50 19.40 9.09 -2.81
CA LEU A 50 20.75 8.88 -2.27
C LEU A 50 21.81 8.96 -3.37
N PHE A 51 21.53 8.38 -4.54
CA PHE A 51 22.41 8.45 -5.70
C PHE A 51 22.59 9.88 -6.20
N VAL A 52 21.50 10.63 -6.32
CA VAL A 52 21.53 12.04 -6.73
C VAL A 52 22.33 12.89 -5.73
N ALA A 53 22.11 12.69 -4.42
CA ALA A 53 22.84 13.39 -3.38
C ALA A 53 24.34 13.09 -3.41
N LEU A 54 24.73 11.82 -3.63
CA LEU A 54 26.13 11.41 -3.77
C LEU A 54 26.78 12.06 -5.00
N VAL A 55 26.11 12.05 -6.15
CA VAL A 55 26.63 12.68 -7.37
C VAL A 55 26.80 14.19 -7.17
N LEU A 56 25.83 14.85 -6.55
CA LEU A 56 25.92 16.27 -6.19
C LEU A 56 27.10 16.54 -5.25
N GLN A 57 27.26 15.75 -4.18
CA GLN A 57 28.40 15.90 -3.28
C GLN A 57 29.74 15.72 -3.97
N ARG A 58 29.84 14.79 -4.92
CA ARG A 58 31.07 14.56 -5.70
C ARG A 58 31.32 15.62 -6.78
N ALA A 59 30.28 16.29 -7.26
CA ALA A 59 30.39 17.30 -8.29
C ALA A 59 30.65 18.71 -7.72
N TYR A 60 30.18 18.97 -6.49
CA TYR A 60 30.26 20.27 -5.83
C TYR A 60 31.21 20.30 -4.60
N GLY A 61 31.79 19.16 -4.22
CA GLY A 61 32.80 19.03 -3.16
C GLY A 61 34.14 18.62 -3.73
#